data_AF-A0A5J6I2L5-F1
#
_entry.id   AF-A0A5J6I2L5-F1
#
_cell.length_a   1.000
_cell.length_b   1.000
_cell.length_c   1.000
_cell.angle_alpha   90.00
_cell.angle_beta   90.00
_cell.angle_gamma   90.00
#
_symmetry.space_group_name_H-M   'P 1'
#
loop_
_entity.id
_entity.type
_entity.pdbx_description
1 polymer ?
#
loop_
_entity_poly.entity_id
_entity_poly.type
_entity_poly.pdbx_seq_one_letter_code
_entity_poly.pdbx_strand_id
1 'polypeptide(L)'
;MGRSRGVAVAVAGLVLAVGGCAEGGTDEKAARSSAEPKPTRSPSSSPSPSSELVEWAGDMCESTVALRNLRKESAADLKEIRDSDDETGMLAHARALSYLSTTPADVETVAGDLEAIGASGVPAADRLRDALRKKVRSVANELEAQSPAVGLEYAESTVADADKRVQSLTPPQPDLPTLAEKIPRLAAAYERAEQCAPGWKPGGASGDGGSPAPDATGPLPKAADGRNYAACSDGACEVLVTSTADITAKGTKVHVIVADDSITFQSGGGLMQFGGAGGEAGFGNGLKANVVAHNKDGAVLKFSRP
;
A
#
# COMPACT_ATOMS: atom_id res chain seq x y z
N MET A 1 4.17 -42.15 -19.73
CA MET A 1 3.55 -41.86 -21.04
C MET A 1 2.07 -41.61 -20.83
N GLY A 2 1.65 -40.34 -20.77
CA GLY A 2 0.24 -39.95 -20.58
C GLY A 2 -0.09 -38.80 -21.52
N ARG A 3 -0.93 -39.07 -22.52
CA ARG A 3 -1.47 -38.09 -23.47
C ARG A 3 -2.70 -37.41 -22.87
N SER A 4 -2.75 -36.08 -22.89
CA SER A 4 -3.98 -35.28 -22.87
C SER A 4 -3.67 -33.92 -23.54
N ARG A 5 -4.02 -33.76 -24.82
CA ARG A 5 -5.23 -33.07 -25.35
C ARG A 5 -5.13 -31.54 -25.24
N GLY A 6 -4.76 -30.92 -26.36
CA GLY A 6 -4.80 -29.49 -26.57
C GLY A 6 -6.23 -28.97 -26.74
N VAL A 7 -6.45 -27.73 -26.32
CA VAL A 7 -7.68 -26.97 -26.52
C VAL A 7 -7.39 -25.89 -27.57
N ALA A 8 -8.06 -25.98 -28.70
CA ALA A 8 -8.06 -24.93 -29.73
C ALA A 8 -9.14 -23.90 -29.36
N VAL A 9 -8.76 -22.63 -29.27
CA VAL A 9 -9.69 -21.51 -29.10
C VAL A 9 -9.95 -20.91 -30.47
N ALA A 10 -11.20 -21.03 -30.94
CA ALA A 10 -11.68 -20.37 -32.15
C ALA A 10 -12.08 -18.92 -31.81
N VAL A 11 -11.42 -17.95 -32.46
CA VAL A 11 -11.79 -16.54 -32.39
C VAL A 11 -12.69 -16.24 -33.59
N ALA A 12 -13.99 -16.07 -33.34
CA ALA A 12 -14.92 -15.55 -34.33
C ALA A 12 -14.86 -14.02 -34.30
N GLY A 13 -14.30 -13.42 -35.35
CA GLY A 13 -14.35 -11.98 -35.58
C GLY A 13 -15.71 -11.57 -36.10
N LEU A 14 -16.31 -10.53 -35.50
CA LEU A 14 -17.50 -9.88 -36.03
C LEU A 14 -17.08 -8.55 -36.68
N VAL A 15 -17.20 -8.50 -38.02
CA VAL A 15 -17.08 -7.29 -38.83
C VAL A 15 -18.48 -6.69 -38.95
N LEU A 16 -18.65 -5.40 -38.62
CA LEU A 16 -19.86 -4.65 -38.97
C LEU A 16 -19.54 -3.71 -40.14
N ALA A 17 -20.25 -3.97 -41.23
CA ALA A 17 -20.19 -3.28 -42.50
C ALA A 17 -21.11 -2.05 -42.55
N VAL A 18 -20.81 -1.22 -43.54
CA VAL A 18 -21.29 0.11 -43.89
C VAL A 18 -22.73 0.11 -44.45
N GLY A 19 -23.45 1.22 -44.23
CA GLY A 19 -24.54 1.73 -45.08
C GLY A 19 -24.85 3.17 -44.63
N GLY A 20 -25.07 4.19 -45.47
CA GLY A 20 -25.37 4.25 -46.89
C GLY A 20 -26.54 5.22 -47.12
N CYS A 21 -26.29 6.28 -47.91
CA CYS A 21 -27.23 7.10 -48.71
C CYS A 21 -28.25 8.04 -48.03
N ALA A 22 -28.12 9.34 -48.33
CA ALA A 22 -29.24 10.17 -48.76
C ALA A 22 -28.73 11.17 -49.81
N GLU A 23 -29.34 11.10 -50.99
CA GLU A 23 -29.03 11.81 -52.24
C GLU A 23 -30.23 12.69 -52.62
N GLY A 24 -29.97 13.87 -53.19
CA GLY A 24 -30.90 14.53 -54.13
C GLY A 24 -31.47 15.90 -53.73
N GLY A 25 -31.32 16.89 -54.62
CA GLY A 25 -32.34 17.96 -54.78
C GLY A 25 -31.87 19.40 -55.05
N THR A 26 -31.42 19.68 -56.27
CA THR A 26 -31.72 20.84 -57.17
C THR A 26 -31.82 22.32 -56.69
N ASP A 27 -31.08 23.15 -57.44
CA ASP A 27 -31.42 24.42 -58.12
C ASP A 27 -31.75 25.73 -57.38
N GLU A 28 -30.86 26.69 -57.64
CA GLU A 28 -31.09 28.01 -58.26
C GLU A 28 -32.17 28.95 -57.67
N LYS A 29 -31.72 30.00 -56.96
CA LYS A 29 -32.06 31.39 -57.32
C LYS A 29 -31.25 32.43 -56.57
N ALA A 30 -30.72 33.37 -57.34
CA ALA A 30 -30.14 34.60 -56.87
C ALA A 30 -31.16 35.45 -56.10
N ALA A 31 -30.79 35.88 -54.90
CA ALA A 31 -31.34 37.06 -54.25
C ALA A 31 -30.22 37.75 -53.47
N ARG A 32 -29.82 38.93 -53.97
CA ARG A 32 -29.05 39.91 -53.21
C ARG A 32 -29.87 40.29 -51.97
N SER A 33 -29.33 40.04 -50.79
CA SER A 33 -29.82 40.66 -49.55
C SER A 33 -28.61 41.03 -48.71
N SER A 34 -28.43 42.33 -48.51
CA SER A 34 -27.48 42.92 -47.58
C SER A 34 -27.83 42.43 -46.18
N ALA A 35 -27.05 41.48 -45.65
CA ALA A 35 -27.13 41.05 -44.26
C ALA A 35 -26.05 41.76 -43.46
N GLU A 36 -26.48 42.44 -42.40
CA GLU A 36 -25.66 43.01 -41.33
C GLU A 36 -24.56 42.05 -40.85
N PRO A 37 -23.40 42.57 -40.42
CA PRO A 37 -22.34 41.76 -39.84
C PRO A 37 -22.88 41.05 -38.59
N LYS A 38 -23.04 39.72 -38.69
CA LYS A 38 -23.26 38.83 -37.55
C LYS A 38 -22.22 39.15 -36.48
N PRO A 39 -22.61 39.34 -35.19
CA PRO A 39 -21.65 39.49 -34.13
C PRO A 39 -20.76 38.25 -34.12
N THR A 40 -19.48 38.47 -34.33
CA THR A 40 -18.43 37.47 -34.21
C THR A 40 -18.48 36.99 -32.76
N ARG A 41 -19.14 35.85 -32.51
CA ARG A 41 -19.03 35.17 -31.22
C ARG A 41 -17.55 34.93 -31.02
N SER A 42 -16.95 35.67 -30.08
CA SER A 42 -15.61 35.42 -29.61
C SER A 42 -15.48 33.92 -29.33
N PRO A 43 -14.37 33.28 -29.72
CA PRO A 43 -14.15 31.87 -29.39
C PRO A 43 -14.33 31.74 -27.88
N SER A 44 -15.38 31.02 -27.48
CA SER A 44 -15.69 30.81 -26.08
C SER A 44 -14.47 30.14 -25.48
N SER A 45 -13.77 30.88 -24.61
CA SER A 45 -12.70 30.37 -23.78
C SER A 45 -13.19 29.04 -23.20
N SER A 46 -12.48 27.95 -23.48
CA SER A 46 -12.82 26.64 -22.96
C SER A 46 -13.13 26.77 -21.47
N PRO A 47 -14.32 26.35 -21.01
CA PRO A 47 -14.71 26.53 -19.63
C PRO A 47 -13.65 25.88 -18.73
N SER A 48 -13.14 26.66 -17.78
CA SER A 48 -12.18 26.16 -16.80
C SER A 48 -12.76 24.93 -16.08
N PRO A 49 -11.93 23.93 -15.72
CA PRO A 49 -12.37 22.79 -14.94
C PRO A 49 -12.95 23.28 -13.60
N SER A 50 -13.99 22.59 -13.13
CA SER A 50 -14.56 22.79 -11.80
C SER A 50 -13.53 22.39 -10.73
N SER A 51 -13.54 23.05 -9.58
CA SER A 51 -12.69 22.71 -8.44
C SER A 51 -12.83 21.24 -8.03
N GLU A 52 -14.07 20.73 -8.00
CA GLU A 52 -14.38 19.33 -7.70
C GLU A 52 -13.67 18.34 -8.65
N LEU A 53 -13.51 18.69 -9.93
CA LEU A 53 -12.83 17.80 -10.88
C LEU A 53 -11.31 17.87 -10.72
N VAL A 54 -10.78 19.02 -10.32
CA VAL A 54 -9.35 19.18 -9.99
C VAL A 54 -9.01 18.35 -8.74
N GLU A 55 -9.82 18.46 -7.69
CA GLU A 55 -9.70 17.67 -6.46
C GLU A 55 -9.78 16.16 -6.78
N TRP A 56 -10.81 15.74 -7.52
CA TRP A 56 -10.94 14.36 -7.97
C TRP A 56 -9.72 13.83 -8.73
N ALA A 57 -9.15 14.65 -9.63
CA ALA A 57 -7.95 14.28 -10.37
C ALA A 57 -6.75 14.14 -9.44
N GLY A 58 -6.63 15.04 -8.46
CA GLY A 58 -5.63 14.99 -7.39
C GLY A 58 -5.69 13.69 -6.60
N ASP A 59 -6.86 13.34 -6.06
CA ASP A 59 -7.07 12.11 -5.28
C ASP A 59 -6.74 10.85 -6.08
N MET A 60 -7.11 10.83 -7.37
CA MET A 60 -6.78 9.71 -8.25
C MET A 60 -5.28 9.59 -8.54
N CYS A 61 -4.57 10.72 -8.69
CA CYS A 61 -3.12 10.74 -8.85
C CYS A 61 -2.41 10.27 -7.57
N GLU A 62 -2.86 10.75 -6.41
CA GLU A 62 -2.39 10.33 -5.09
C GLU A 62 -2.57 8.82 -4.89
N SER A 63 -3.77 8.29 -5.12
CA SER A 63 -4.04 6.86 -5.03
C SER A 63 -3.16 6.03 -5.98
N THR A 64 -2.91 6.54 -7.19
CA THR A 64 -2.03 5.86 -8.16
C THR A 64 -0.57 5.87 -7.71
N VAL A 65 -0.13 6.91 -7.01
CA VAL A 65 1.19 6.97 -6.37
C VAL A 65 1.27 6.01 -5.19
N ALA A 66 0.26 5.98 -4.32
CA ALA A 66 0.18 5.05 -3.20
C ALA A 66 0.29 3.59 -3.66
N LEU A 67 -0.49 3.18 -4.67
CA LEU A 67 -0.39 1.84 -5.27
C LEU A 67 0.97 1.53 -5.89
N ARG A 68 1.69 2.54 -6.38
CA ARG A 68 3.05 2.37 -6.92
C ARG A 68 4.07 2.19 -5.80
N ASN A 69 3.96 2.97 -4.73
CA ASN A 69 4.82 2.88 -3.56
C ASN A 69 4.62 1.54 -2.87
N LEU A 70 3.37 1.13 -2.62
CA LEU A 70 3.01 -0.17 -2.06
C LEU A 70 3.65 -1.34 -2.83
N ARG A 71 3.58 -1.32 -4.17
CA ARG A 71 4.25 -2.34 -5.01
C ARG A 71 5.78 -2.30 -4.88
N LYS A 72 6.36 -1.12 -4.78
CA LYS A 72 7.81 -0.94 -4.65
C LYS A 72 8.31 -1.43 -3.29
N GLU A 73 7.61 -1.07 -2.23
CA GLU A 73 7.88 -1.48 -0.84
C GLU A 73 7.73 -2.99 -0.69
N SER A 74 6.63 -3.55 -1.17
CA SER A 74 6.42 -5.02 -1.19
C SER A 74 7.56 -5.79 -1.88
N ALA A 75 8.05 -5.28 -3.02
CA ALA A 75 9.18 -5.89 -3.71
C ALA A 75 10.50 -5.75 -2.94
N ALA A 76 10.68 -4.65 -2.19
CA ALA A 76 11.84 -4.43 -1.34
C ALA A 76 11.82 -5.36 -0.12
N ASP A 77 10.68 -5.51 0.55
CA ASP A 77 10.50 -6.38 1.70
C ASP A 77 10.74 -7.84 1.33
N LEU A 78 10.17 -8.30 0.20
CA LEU A 78 10.41 -9.66 -0.30
C LEU A 78 11.90 -9.90 -0.58
N LYS A 79 12.62 -8.89 -1.07
CA LYS A 79 14.06 -8.98 -1.30
C LYS A 79 14.81 -9.07 0.04
N GLU A 80 14.47 -8.25 1.02
CA GLU A 80 15.09 -8.28 2.35
C GLU A 80 14.86 -9.61 3.08
N ILE A 81 13.65 -10.17 2.98
CA ILE A 81 13.31 -11.49 3.52
C ILE A 81 14.23 -12.56 2.90
N ARG A 82 14.43 -12.52 1.57
CA ARG A 82 15.28 -13.50 0.85
C ARG A 82 16.78 -13.33 1.09
N ASP A 83 17.23 -12.09 1.24
CA ASP A 83 18.64 -11.72 1.42
C ASP A 83 19.05 -11.74 2.92
N SER A 84 18.22 -12.31 3.80
CA SER A 84 18.51 -12.40 5.24
C SER A 84 19.62 -13.41 5.52
N ASP A 85 20.84 -12.93 5.79
CA ASP A 85 22.02 -13.74 6.11
C ASP A 85 21.99 -14.28 7.56
N ASP A 86 20.94 -15.00 7.96
CA ASP A 86 20.86 -15.64 9.27
C ASP A 86 20.86 -17.17 9.15
N GLU A 87 21.90 -17.81 9.72
CA GLU A 87 22.10 -19.27 9.73
C GLU A 87 20.89 -20.04 10.28
N THR A 88 20.04 -19.37 11.06
CA THR A 88 18.84 -19.94 11.69
C THR A 88 17.56 -19.78 10.87
N GLY A 89 17.53 -18.90 9.85
CA GLY A 89 16.32 -18.53 9.09
C GLY A 89 15.23 -17.81 9.91
N MET A 90 15.53 -17.45 11.16
CA MET A 90 14.61 -16.85 12.12
C MET A 90 14.35 -15.38 11.81
N LEU A 91 15.37 -14.64 11.33
CA LEU A 91 15.20 -13.25 10.93
C LEU A 91 14.35 -13.15 9.66
N ALA A 92 14.64 -14.00 8.67
CA ALA A 92 13.80 -14.12 7.47
C ALA A 92 12.34 -14.44 7.83
N HIS A 93 12.14 -15.36 8.79
CA HIS A 93 10.80 -15.73 9.25
C HIS A 93 10.08 -14.59 9.98
N ALA A 94 10.76 -13.87 10.89
CA ALA A 94 10.17 -12.74 11.59
C ALA A 94 9.75 -11.63 10.61
N ARG A 95 10.60 -11.32 9.61
CA ARG A 95 10.28 -10.39 8.53
C ARG A 95 9.11 -10.87 7.68
N ALA A 96 9.06 -12.16 7.34
CA ALA A 96 7.95 -12.76 6.61
C ALA A 96 6.61 -12.63 7.35
N LEU A 97 6.60 -12.90 8.66
CA LEU A 97 5.40 -12.72 9.49
C LEU A 97 4.98 -11.25 9.57
N SER A 98 5.94 -10.35 9.75
CA SER A 98 5.69 -8.91 9.74
C SER A 98 5.05 -8.49 8.42
N TYR A 99 5.67 -8.82 7.29
CA TYR A 99 5.17 -8.53 5.95
C TYR A 99 3.75 -9.07 5.71
N LEU A 100 3.49 -10.33 6.08
CA LEU A 100 2.16 -10.95 5.91
C LEU A 100 1.10 -10.32 6.82
N SER A 101 1.51 -9.70 7.94
CA SER A 101 0.60 -9.00 8.84
C SER A 101 0.30 -7.56 8.41
N THR A 102 1.29 -6.85 7.83
CA THR A 102 1.18 -5.43 7.47
C THR A 102 0.58 -5.23 6.08
N THR A 103 1.02 -6.02 5.10
CA THR A 103 0.63 -5.86 3.68
C THR A 103 -0.89 -5.85 3.46
N PRO A 104 -1.71 -6.72 4.09
CA PRO A 104 -3.16 -6.66 3.94
C PRO A 104 -3.75 -5.33 4.44
N ALA A 105 -3.24 -4.80 5.55
CA ALA A 105 -3.69 -3.53 6.12
C ALA A 105 -3.32 -2.33 5.22
N ASP A 106 -2.14 -2.34 4.62
CA ASP A 106 -1.71 -1.30 3.68
C ASP A 106 -2.58 -1.31 2.41
N VAL A 107 -2.91 -2.50 1.89
CA VAL A 107 -3.82 -2.65 0.75
C VAL A 107 -5.24 -2.16 1.09
N GLU A 108 -5.75 -2.49 2.28
CA GLU A 108 -7.07 -2.00 2.75
C GLU A 108 -7.09 -0.48 2.95
N THR A 109 -6.00 0.13 3.41
CA THR A 109 -5.88 1.59 3.52
C THR A 109 -6.07 2.24 2.16
N VAL A 110 -5.34 1.77 1.14
CA VAL A 110 -5.50 2.28 -0.24
C VAL A 110 -6.89 1.97 -0.81
N ALA A 111 -7.49 0.84 -0.43
CA ALA A 111 -8.88 0.53 -0.82
C ALA A 111 -9.86 1.56 -0.26
N GLY A 112 -9.72 1.90 1.03
CA GLY A 112 -10.54 2.91 1.71
C GLY A 112 -10.38 4.30 1.09
N ASP A 113 -9.15 4.73 0.82
CA ASP A 113 -8.88 6.00 0.15
C ASP A 113 -9.55 6.07 -1.22
N LEU A 114 -9.40 5.00 -2.02
CA LEU A 114 -10.07 4.91 -3.32
C LEU A 114 -11.59 4.92 -3.20
N GLU A 115 -12.18 4.29 -2.18
CA GLU A 115 -13.62 4.27 -1.89
C GLU A 115 -14.18 5.64 -1.49
N ALA A 116 -13.36 6.51 -0.90
CA ALA A 116 -13.75 7.88 -0.59
C ALA A 116 -13.89 8.78 -1.83
N ILE A 117 -13.18 8.46 -2.94
CA ILE A 117 -13.19 9.29 -4.16
C ILE A 117 -14.56 9.31 -4.87
N GLY A 118 -15.27 10.43 -4.77
CA GLY A 118 -16.56 10.65 -5.44
C GLY A 118 -16.53 10.49 -6.97
N ALA A 119 -17.70 10.52 -7.62
CA ALA A 119 -17.75 10.48 -9.09
C ALA A 119 -17.25 11.80 -9.67
N SER A 120 -16.49 11.74 -10.76
CA SER A 120 -15.95 12.91 -11.46
C SER A 120 -16.98 13.63 -12.35
N GLY A 121 -18.06 12.92 -12.71
CA GLY A 121 -19.00 13.36 -13.75
C GLY A 121 -18.46 13.20 -15.18
N VAL A 122 -17.30 12.56 -15.35
CA VAL A 122 -16.72 12.20 -16.65
C VAL A 122 -16.80 10.67 -16.80
N PRO A 123 -17.70 10.11 -17.64
CA PRO A 123 -17.99 8.67 -17.65
C PRO A 123 -16.81 7.73 -17.94
N ALA A 124 -15.76 8.20 -18.61
CA ALA A 124 -14.55 7.39 -18.83
C ALA A 124 -13.65 7.35 -17.59
N ALA A 125 -13.55 8.48 -16.88
CA ALA A 125 -12.79 8.62 -15.65
C ALA A 125 -13.46 7.85 -14.49
N ASP A 126 -14.79 7.88 -14.41
CA ASP A 126 -15.54 7.10 -13.42
C ASP A 126 -15.35 5.58 -13.61
N ARG A 127 -15.30 5.12 -14.87
CA ARG A 127 -14.99 3.72 -15.21
C ARG A 127 -13.58 3.31 -14.79
N LEU A 128 -12.60 4.19 -14.95
CA LEU A 128 -11.23 3.98 -14.48
C LEU A 128 -11.20 3.80 -12.95
N ARG A 129 -11.81 4.74 -12.22
CA ARG A 129 -11.91 4.67 -10.75
C ARG A 129 -12.58 3.37 -10.29
N ASP A 130 -13.72 3.02 -10.88
CA ASP A 130 -14.48 1.82 -10.50
C ASP A 130 -13.69 0.52 -10.80
N ALA A 131 -12.98 0.47 -11.93
CA ALA A 131 -12.11 -0.65 -12.26
C ALA A 131 -10.95 -0.79 -11.26
N LEU A 132 -10.36 0.34 -10.84
CA LEU A 132 -9.29 0.35 -9.86
C LEU A 132 -9.78 -0.09 -8.48
N ARG A 133 -10.88 0.48 -7.98
CA ARG A 133 -11.55 0.07 -6.72
C ARG A 133 -11.81 -1.42 -6.69
N LYS A 134 -12.46 -1.94 -7.73
CA LYS A 134 -12.77 -3.36 -7.85
C LYS A 134 -11.52 -4.23 -7.77
N LYS A 135 -10.44 -3.80 -8.44
CA LYS A 135 -9.18 -4.54 -8.47
C LYS A 135 -8.48 -4.54 -7.10
N VAL A 136 -8.38 -3.37 -6.44
CA VAL A 136 -7.76 -3.25 -5.12
C VAL A 136 -8.56 -4.05 -4.08
N ARG A 137 -9.89 -3.93 -4.06
CA ARG A 137 -10.75 -4.72 -3.16
C ARG A 137 -10.61 -6.22 -3.39
N SER A 138 -10.49 -6.65 -4.64
CA SER A 138 -10.27 -8.07 -4.98
C SER A 138 -8.97 -8.59 -4.36
N VAL A 139 -7.89 -7.82 -4.48
CA VAL A 139 -6.58 -8.20 -3.90
C VAL A 139 -6.62 -8.16 -2.38
N ALA A 140 -7.26 -7.15 -1.78
CA ALA A 140 -7.43 -7.05 -0.33
C ALA A 140 -8.12 -8.30 0.25
N ASN A 141 -9.26 -8.70 -0.33
CA ASN A 141 -9.99 -9.89 0.08
C ASN A 141 -9.17 -11.18 -0.11
N GLU A 142 -8.36 -11.26 -1.18
CA GLU A 142 -7.50 -12.42 -1.43
C GLU A 142 -6.34 -12.51 -0.42
N LEU A 143 -5.79 -11.38 0.01
CA LEU A 143 -4.76 -11.30 1.04
C LEU A 143 -5.34 -11.61 2.42
N GLU A 144 -6.53 -11.11 2.75
CA GLU A 144 -7.21 -11.42 4.02
C GLU A 144 -7.55 -12.92 4.13
N ALA A 145 -7.95 -13.54 3.01
CA ALA A 145 -8.22 -14.98 2.95
C ALA A 145 -6.94 -15.83 3.12
N GLN A 146 -5.76 -15.26 2.87
CA GLN A 146 -4.47 -15.90 3.16
C GLN A 146 -4.18 -15.78 4.66
N SER A 147 -4.66 -16.74 5.44
CA SER A 147 -4.41 -16.76 6.88
C SER A 147 -2.90 -16.90 7.16
N PRO A 148 -2.32 -16.12 8.10
CA PRO A 148 -0.91 -16.20 8.48
C PRO A 148 -0.54 -17.47 9.25
N ALA A 149 -1.43 -18.46 9.33
CA ALA A 149 -1.17 -19.77 9.94
C ALA A 149 -0.20 -20.65 9.11
N VAL A 150 0.82 -20.04 8.53
CA VAL A 150 1.89 -20.70 7.81
C VAL A 150 2.93 -21.19 8.79
N GLY A 151 3.15 -22.50 8.81
CA GLY A 151 4.36 -23.06 9.43
C GLY A 151 5.61 -22.46 8.79
N LEU A 152 6.72 -22.50 9.53
CA LEU A 152 8.04 -21.98 9.11
C LEU A 152 8.41 -22.35 7.67
N GLU A 153 8.07 -23.58 7.26
CA GLU A 153 8.37 -24.16 5.96
C GLU A 153 7.64 -23.52 4.76
N TYR A 154 6.57 -22.75 5.00
CA TYR A 154 5.77 -22.13 3.93
C TYR A 154 5.91 -20.60 3.85
N ALA A 155 6.53 -19.97 4.85
CA ALA A 155 6.56 -18.52 4.98
C ALA A 155 7.07 -17.82 3.71
N GLU A 156 8.20 -18.25 3.15
CA GLU A 156 8.76 -17.66 1.92
C GLU A 156 7.81 -17.77 0.71
N SER A 157 7.17 -18.93 0.54
CA SER A 157 6.24 -19.16 -0.57
C SER A 157 4.99 -18.29 -0.44
N THR A 158 4.50 -18.10 0.79
CA THR A 158 3.34 -17.26 1.08
C THR A 158 3.64 -15.78 0.92
N VAL A 159 4.81 -15.31 1.36
CA VAL A 159 5.28 -13.93 1.09
C VAL A 159 5.38 -13.69 -0.41
N ALA A 160 5.95 -14.62 -1.17
CA ALA A 160 6.06 -14.49 -2.62
C ALA A 160 4.68 -14.45 -3.32
N ASP A 161 3.71 -15.22 -2.84
CA ASP A 161 2.34 -15.19 -3.35
C ASP A 161 1.62 -13.88 -3.01
N ALA A 162 1.79 -13.37 -1.79
CA ALA A 162 1.25 -12.08 -1.36
C ALA A 162 1.86 -10.93 -2.18
N ASP A 163 3.19 -10.89 -2.35
CA ASP A 163 3.85 -9.90 -3.21
C ASP A 163 3.32 -9.97 -4.63
N LYS A 164 3.19 -11.17 -5.21
CA LYS A 164 2.62 -11.33 -6.56
C LYS A 164 1.22 -10.72 -6.69
N ARG A 165 0.38 -10.81 -5.65
CA ARG A 165 -0.94 -10.15 -5.64
C ARG A 165 -0.80 -8.64 -5.56
N VAL A 166 0.08 -8.11 -4.71
CA VAL A 166 0.37 -6.68 -4.63
C VAL A 166 0.91 -6.15 -5.97
N GLN A 167 1.87 -6.85 -6.59
CA GLN A 167 2.41 -6.50 -7.92
C GLN A 167 1.33 -6.48 -9.01
N SER A 168 0.24 -7.24 -8.83
CA SER A 168 -0.87 -7.22 -9.77
C SER A 168 -1.64 -5.89 -9.76
N LEU A 169 -1.50 -5.04 -8.74
CA LEU A 169 -2.16 -3.72 -8.57
C LEU A 169 -1.64 -2.63 -9.52
N THR A 170 -1.51 -2.97 -10.79
CA THR A 170 -1.23 -2.03 -11.88
C THR A 170 -2.49 -1.23 -12.25
N PRO A 171 -2.36 0.05 -12.63
CA PRO A 171 -3.48 0.83 -13.15
C PRO A 171 -4.11 0.14 -14.39
N PRO A 172 -5.45 0.09 -14.49
CA PRO A 172 -6.10 -0.45 -15.68
C PRO A 172 -5.91 0.50 -16.87
N GLN A 173 -6.05 -0.04 -18.08
CA GLN A 173 -5.92 0.72 -19.33
C GLN A 173 -7.30 1.07 -19.90
N PRO A 174 -7.52 2.30 -20.39
CA PRO A 174 -6.60 3.44 -20.36
C PRO A 174 -6.44 4.00 -18.93
N ASP A 175 -5.22 4.43 -18.60
CA ASP A 175 -4.92 5.10 -17.34
C ASP A 175 -5.34 6.59 -17.36
N LEU A 176 -5.19 7.26 -16.21
CA LEU A 176 -5.60 8.66 -16.06
C LEU A 176 -4.89 9.61 -17.04
N PRO A 177 -3.56 9.55 -17.23
CA PRO A 177 -2.88 10.35 -18.25
C PRO A 177 -3.43 10.11 -19.67
N THR A 178 -3.64 8.85 -20.05
CA THR A 178 -4.19 8.49 -21.37
C THR A 178 -5.61 9.04 -21.56
N LEU A 179 -6.42 9.08 -20.50
CA LEU A 179 -7.75 9.69 -20.53
C LEU A 179 -7.68 11.22 -20.62
N ALA A 180 -6.75 11.84 -19.89
CA ALA A 180 -6.53 13.29 -19.89
C ALA A 180 -6.18 13.78 -21.31
N GLU A 181 -5.32 13.06 -22.04
CA GLU A 181 -4.99 13.40 -23.44
C GLU A 181 -6.21 13.46 -24.37
N LYS A 182 -7.26 12.68 -24.09
CA LYS A 182 -8.44 12.55 -24.95
C LYS A 182 -9.62 13.41 -24.53
N ILE A 183 -9.65 13.86 -23.28
CA ILE A 183 -10.81 14.53 -22.68
C ILE A 183 -10.37 15.92 -22.18
N PRO A 184 -10.62 17.00 -22.94
CA PRO A 184 -10.08 18.33 -22.63
C PRO A 184 -10.40 18.85 -21.23
N ARG A 185 -11.61 18.59 -20.72
CA ARG A 185 -12.01 19.00 -19.36
C ARG A 185 -11.20 18.27 -18.29
N LEU A 186 -10.90 16.98 -18.51
CA LEU A 186 -10.08 16.17 -17.61
C LEU A 186 -8.61 16.57 -17.72
N ALA A 187 -8.11 16.88 -18.93
CA ALA A 187 -6.77 17.42 -19.15
C ALA A 187 -6.51 18.65 -18.29
N ALA A 188 -7.41 19.63 -18.37
CA ALA A 188 -7.27 20.87 -17.62
C ALA A 188 -7.34 20.66 -16.10
N ALA A 189 -8.10 19.67 -15.64
CA ALA A 189 -8.15 19.30 -14.22
C ALA A 189 -6.86 18.61 -13.76
N TYR A 190 -6.39 17.64 -14.55
CA TYR A 190 -5.14 16.91 -14.33
C TYR A 190 -3.92 17.84 -14.28
N GLU A 191 -3.83 18.80 -15.18
CA GLU A 191 -2.75 19.79 -15.21
C GLU A 191 -2.74 20.73 -13.99
N ARG A 192 -3.91 20.99 -13.39
CA ARG A 192 -4.05 21.87 -12.23
C ARG A 192 -3.91 21.16 -10.89
N ALA A 193 -4.10 19.84 -10.87
CA ALA A 193 -3.98 19.04 -9.66
C ALA A 193 -2.50 18.88 -9.30
N GLU A 194 -2.09 19.41 -8.15
CA GLU A 194 -0.68 19.38 -7.71
C GLU A 194 -0.17 17.94 -7.54
N GLN A 195 -1.04 17.02 -7.12
CA GLN A 195 -0.75 15.60 -6.93
C GLN A 195 -0.40 14.88 -8.24
N CYS A 196 -0.85 15.43 -9.38
CA CYS A 196 -0.56 14.90 -10.71
C CYS A 196 0.75 15.44 -11.29
N ALA A 197 1.39 16.41 -10.64
CA ALA A 197 2.61 17.02 -11.13
C ALA A 197 3.80 16.03 -11.10
N PRO A 198 4.70 16.07 -12.10
CA PRO A 198 5.92 15.27 -12.07
C PRO A 198 6.75 15.55 -10.81
N GLY A 199 7.12 14.49 -10.08
CA GLY A 199 7.91 14.61 -8.86
C GLY A 199 7.13 15.00 -7.61
N TRP A 200 5.79 15.12 -7.70
CA TRP A 200 4.96 15.17 -6.51
C TRP A 200 5.23 13.95 -5.63
N LYS A 201 5.31 14.20 -4.32
CA LYS A 201 5.41 13.18 -3.30
C LYS A 201 4.24 13.38 -2.35
N PRO A 202 3.57 12.30 -1.91
CA PRO A 202 2.62 12.42 -0.82
C PRO A 202 3.33 13.12 0.33
N GLY A 203 2.74 14.22 0.79
CA GLY A 203 3.26 14.94 1.94
C GLY A 203 3.29 13.94 3.08
N GLY A 204 4.48 13.48 3.47
CA GLY A 204 4.64 12.48 4.53
C GLY A 204 3.78 12.94 5.70
N ALA A 205 2.82 12.08 6.08
CA ALA A 205 1.80 12.32 7.09
C ALA A 205 2.20 13.41 8.11
N SER A 206 1.88 14.66 7.79
CA SER A 206 2.01 15.80 8.71
C SER A 206 0.61 16.30 9.07
N GLY A 207 -0.35 15.38 9.07
CA GLY A 207 -1.77 15.63 9.25
C GLY A 207 -2.48 14.55 10.06
N ASP A 208 -1.75 13.77 10.87
CA ASP A 208 -2.39 13.05 11.98
C ASP A 208 -2.46 13.98 13.19
N GLY A 209 -3.65 14.51 13.43
CA GLY A 209 -4.05 15.10 14.71
C GLY A 209 -4.17 14.08 15.85
N GLY A 210 -3.65 12.85 15.67
CA GLY A 210 -3.25 12.00 16.76
C GLY A 210 -1.87 12.44 17.19
N SER A 211 -1.76 13.05 18.38
CA SER A 211 -0.49 13.44 18.99
C SER A 211 0.56 12.34 18.72
N PRO A 212 1.57 12.58 17.86
CA PRO A 212 2.56 11.55 17.58
C PRO A 212 3.21 11.23 18.92
N ALA A 213 3.25 9.95 19.27
CA ALA A 213 4.20 9.51 20.28
C ALA A 213 5.56 10.05 19.82
N PRO A 214 6.28 10.81 20.67
CA PRO A 214 7.47 11.52 20.23
C PRO A 214 8.41 10.55 19.52
N ASP A 215 8.74 10.86 18.26
CA ASP A 215 9.74 10.12 17.50
C ASP A 215 10.94 9.86 18.40
N ALA A 216 11.20 8.59 18.70
CA ALA A 216 12.31 8.16 19.52
C ALA A 216 13.64 8.25 18.74
N THR A 217 13.89 9.39 18.09
CA THR A 217 15.18 9.74 17.48
C THR A 217 16.22 10.17 18.52
N GLY A 218 15.82 10.25 19.79
CA GLY A 218 16.74 10.41 20.92
C GLY A 218 17.60 9.16 21.17
N PRO A 219 18.76 9.32 21.83
CA PRO A 219 19.58 8.18 22.25
C PRO A 219 18.75 7.27 23.17
N LEU A 220 18.93 5.95 23.02
CA LEU A 220 18.27 4.99 23.89
C LEU A 220 18.61 5.29 25.35
N PRO A 221 17.63 5.26 26.27
CA PRO A 221 17.91 5.38 27.68
C PRO A 221 18.87 4.27 28.10
N LYS A 222 19.68 4.54 29.13
CA LYS A 222 20.57 3.54 29.67
C LYS A 222 19.75 2.48 30.41
N ALA A 223 19.72 1.26 29.88
CA ALA A 223 19.14 0.11 30.57
C ALA A 223 19.87 -0.14 31.90
N ALA A 224 19.13 -0.36 32.99
CA ALA A 224 19.71 -0.58 34.33
C ALA A 224 20.76 -1.71 34.36
N ASP A 225 20.49 -2.81 33.66
CA ASP A 225 21.36 -3.98 33.57
C ASP A 225 22.19 -4.01 32.27
N GLY A 226 22.08 -2.99 31.42
CA GLY A 226 22.79 -2.94 30.14
C GLY A 226 22.52 -4.19 29.29
N ARG A 227 23.57 -4.85 28.79
CA ARG A 227 23.44 -6.11 28.02
C ARG A 227 23.56 -7.37 28.90
N ASN A 228 23.44 -7.25 30.22
CA ASN A 228 23.57 -8.39 31.14
C ASN A 228 22.24 -9.17 31.24
N TYR A 229 21.94 -9.99 30.23
CA TYR A 229 20.69 -10.77 30.19
C TYR A 229 20.53 -11.78 31.33
N ALA A 230 21.63 -12.17 32.00
CA ALA A 230 21.57 -13.05 33.16
C ALA A 230 20.93 -12.38 34.40
N ALA A 231 20.92 -11.03 34.45
CA ALA A 231 20.22 -10.28 35.51
C ALA A 231 18.73 -10.60 35.53
N CYS A 232 18.15 -10.98 34.38
CA CYS A 232 16.74 -11.31 34.25
C CYS A 232 16.33 -12.64 34.89
N SER A 233 17.27 -13.45 35.40
CA SER A 233 17.00 -14.81 35.90
C SER A 233 15.86 -14.87 36.93
N ASP A 234 15.71 -13.84 37.75
CA ASP A 234 14.66 -13.73 38.75
C ASP A 234 13.32 -13.18 38.19
N GLY A 235 13.29 -12.74 36.93
CA GLY A 235 12.14 -12.14 36.26
C GLY A 235 11.99 -10.63 36.43
N ALA A 236 12.99 -9.93 36.98
CA ALA A 236 13.00 -8.48 37.12
C ALA A 236 14.34 -7.91 36.66
N CYS A 237 14.37 -7.28 35.50
CA CYS A 237 15.57 -6.66 34.94
C CYS A 237 15.19 -5.58 33.93
N GLU A 238 16.16 -4.75 33.56
CA GLU A 238 16.04 -3.83 32.43
C GLU A 238 17.29 -3.93 31.55
N VAL A 239 17.12 -4.46 30.34
CA VAL A 239 18.23 -4.80 29.44
C VAL A 239 18.12 -4.11 28.09
N LEU A 240 19.27 -3.89 27.45
CA LEU A 240 19.42 -3.36 26.09
C LEU A 240 19.64 -4.52 25.12
N VAL A 241 18.79 -4.61 24.10
CA VAL A 241 18.92 -5.55 22.99
C VAL A 241 19.13 -4.75 21.70
N THR A 242 20.23 -4.98 20.98
CA THR A 242 20.56 -4.19 19.77
C THR A 242 20.23 -4.89 18.45
N SER A 243 19.99 -6.19 18.48
CA SER A 243 19.56 -6.96 17.31
C SER A 243 18.78 -8.19 17.75
N THR A 244 19.46 -9.21 18.27
CA THR A 244 18.84 -10.42 18.79
C THR A 244 19.41 -10.80 20.16
N ALA A 245 18.57 -11.38 21.01
CA ALA A 245 18.99 -11.87 22.32
C ALA A 245 18.09 -13.01 22.82
N ASP A 246 18.71 -14.04 23.38
CA ASP A 246 18.03 -15.05 24.19
C ASP A 246 18.08 -14.66 25.67
N ILE A 247 16.92 -14.35 26.23
CA ILE A 247 16.78 -13.91 27.62
C ILE A 247 16.04 -15.00 28.39
N THR A 248 16.64 -15.50 29.48
CA THR A 248 15.94 -16.41 30.40
C THR A 248 15.46 -15.62 31.60
N ALA A 249 14.15 -15.40 31.68
CA ALA A 249 13.53 -14.64 32.76
C ALA A 249 12.53 -15.50 33.54
N LYS A 250 12.78 -15.70 34.84
CA LYS A 250 11.95 -16.55 35.71
C LYS A 250 11.75 -17.97 35.13
N GLY A 251 12.79 -18.53 34.54
CA GLY A 251 12.77 -19.83 33.87
C GLY A 251 12.09 -19.86 32.49
N THR A 252 11.48 -18.76 32.04
CA THR A 252 10.96 -18.62 30.68
C THR A 252 12.06 -18.16 29.74
N LYS A 253 12.34 -18.93 28.70
CA LYS A 253 13.20 -18.49 27.60
C LYS A 253 12.39 -17.61 26.66
N VAL A 254 12.88 -16.40 26.43
CA VAL A 254 12.31 -15.41 25.52
C VAL A 254 13.38 -15.06 24.51
N HIS A 255 13.14 -15.39 23.25
CA HIS A 255 13.94 -14.94 22.14
C HIS A 255 13.42 -13.58 21.70
N VAL A 256 14.29 -12.57 21.67
CA VAL A 256 13.96 -11.20 21.30
C VAL A 256 14.66 -10.86 20.00
N ILE A 257 13.91 -10.29 19.06
CA ILE A 257 14.42 -9.73 17.81
C ILE A 257 14.01 -8.26 17.77
N VAL A 258 14.97 -7.38 17.49
CA VAL A 258 14.78 -5.94 17.35
C VAL A 258 15.12 -5.57 15.92
N ALA A 259 14.14 -5.01 15.21
CA ALA A 259 14.27 -4.38 13.91
C ALA A 259 14.14 -2.86 14.04
N ASP A 260 14.24 -2.11 12.94
CA ASP A 260 14.20 -0.64 12.96
C ASP A 260 12.86 -0.09 13.45
N ASP A 261 11.76 -0.79 13.15
CA ASP A 261 10.38 -0.36 13.39
C ASP A 261 9.60 -1.28 14.33
N SER A 262 10.17 -2.42 14.72
CA SER A 262 9.47 -3.42 15.50
C SER A 262 10.36 -4.24 16.44
N ILE A 263 9.71 -4.78 17.48
CA ILE A 263 10.31 -5.72 18.42
C ILE A 263 9.45 -6.97 18.49
N THR A 264 10.07 -8.12 18.29
CA THR A 264 9.43 -9.42 18.33
C THR A 264 9.91 -10.22 19.53
N PHE A 265 8.96 -10.73 20.30
CA PHE A 265 9.16 -11.65 21.41
C PHE A 265 8.66 -13.03 21.02
N GLN A 266 9.50 -14.05 21.19
CA GLN A 266 9.13 -15.43 20.97
C GLN A 266 9.37 -16.26 22.23
N SER A 267 8.36 -17.03 22.64
CA SER A 267 8.49 -17.93 23.79
C SER A 267 7.48 -19.07 23.70
N GLY A 268 7.93 -20.29 23.99
CA GLY A 268 7.05 -21.47 24.04
C GLY A 268 6.30 -21.77 22.73
N GLY A 269 6.83 -21.35 21.58
CA GLY A 269 6.19 -21.48 20.27
C GLY A 269 5.22 -20.33 19.90
N GLY A 270 4.94 -19.41 20.82
CA GLY A 270 4.21 -18.18 20.52
C GLY A 270 5.13 -17.05 20.07
N LEU A 271 4.62 -16.17 19.21
CA LEU A 271 5.30 -14.98 18.71
C LEU A 271 4.40 -13.75 18.94
N MET A 272 5.00 -12.66 19.43
CA MET A 272 4.34 -11.37 19.67
C MET A 272 5.21 -10.27 19.08
N GLN A 273 4.65 -9.36 18.30
CA GLN A 273 5.37 -8.24 17.69
C GLN A 273 4.74 -6.91 18.12
N PHE A 274 5.58 -5.92 18.42
CA PHE A 274 5.18 -4.57 18.81
C PHE A 274 5.89 -3.55 17.92
N GLY A 275 5.17 -2.51 17.49
CA GLY A 275 5.77 -1.32 16.88
C GLY A 275 6.12 -0.30 17.97
N GLY A 276 7.39 0.09 18.05
CA GLY A 276 7.84 1.18 18.93
C GLY A 276 7.80 0.91 20.44
N ALA A 277 7.95 2.00 21.22
CA ALA A 277 7.96 1.98 22.69
C ALA A 277 6.54 1.90 23.28
N GLY A 278 6.43 1.30 24.47
CA GLY A 278 5.17 1.17 25.22
C GLY A 278 4.42 -0.15 25.05
N GLY A 279 4.90 -1.05 24.17
CA GLY A 279 4.35 -2.40 24.04
C GLY A 279 4.60 -3.26 25.29
N GLU A 280 3.61 -4.06 25.69
CA GLU A 280 3.74 -5.04 26.79
C GLU A 280 3.48 -6.46 26.25
N ALA A 281 4.47 -7.35 26.41
CA ALA A 281 4.36 -8.78 26.14
C ALA A 281 4.09 -9.55 27.43
N GLY A 282 3.03 -10.37 27.45
CA GLY A 282 2.70 -11.24 28.59
C GLY A 282 3.09 -12.70 28.31
N PHE A 283 3.66 -13.37 29.32
CA PHE A 283 4.01 -14.79 29.24
C PHE A 283 3.23 -15.60 30.30
N GLY A 284 2.94 -16.87 30.01
CA GLY A 284 2.02 -17.72 30.80
C GLY A 284 2.38 -17.98 32.27
N ASN A 285 3.50 -17.47 32.78
CA ASN A 285 3.92 -17.52 34.18
C ASN A 285 3.77 -16.15 34.91
N GLY A 286 3.01 -15.22 34.32
CA GLY A 286 2.83 -13.85 34.80
C GLY A 286 4.03 -12.94 34.53
N LEU A 287 5.07 -13.42 33.86
CA LEU A 287 6.16 -12.57 33.40
C LEU A 287 5.62 -11.57 32.38
N LYS A 288 6.06 -10.32 32.49
CA LYS A 288 5.78 -9.25 31.53
C LYS A 288 7.08 -8.68 31.00
N ALA A 289 7.14 -8.36 29.71
CA ALA A 289 8.20 -7.56 29.11
C ALA A 289 7.62 -6.27 28.55
N ASN A 290 8.08 -5.13 29.05
CA ASN A 290 7.70 -3.81 28.57
C ASN A 290 8.79 -3.25 27.67
N VAL A 291 8.42 -2.72 26.52
CA VAL A 291 9.32 -1.93 25.67
C VAL A 291 9.42 -0.52 26.26
N VAL A 292 10.53 -0.23 26.92
CA VAL A 292 10.77 1.10 27.52
C VAL A 292 11.11 2.12 26.44
N ALA A 293 11.95 1.72 25.49
CA ALA A 293 12.35 2.54 24.36
C ALA A 293 12.77 1.64 23.20
N HIS A 294 12.65 2.16 21.97
CA HIS A 294 12.98 1.46 20.74
C HIS A 294 13.40 2.47 19.67
N ASN A 295 14.48 2.19 18.96
CA ASN A 295 14.90 2.88 17.75
C ASN A 295 15.84 1.98 16.93
N LYS A 296 16.39 2.52 15.83
CA LYS A 296 17.36 1.83 14.96
C LYS A 296 18.62 1.28 15.65
N ASP A 297 18.96 1.78 16.84
CA ASP A 297 20.15 1.34 17.58
C ASP A 297 19.84 0.20 18.57
N GLY A 298 18.55 -0.15 18.75
CA GLY A 298 18.09 -1.23 19.62
C GLY A 298 16.83 -0.91 20.42
N ALA A 299 16.58 -1.74 21.44
CA ALA A 299 15.46 -1.62 22.35
C ALA A 299 15.89 -1.78 23.80
N VAL A 300 15.31 -0.98 24.69
CA VAL A 300 15.41 -1.17 26.15
C VAL A 300 14.16 -1.88 26.62
N LEU A 301 14.35 -3.05 27.23
CA LEU A 301 13.28 -3.94 27.64
C LEU A 301 13.29 -4.10 29.15
N LYS A 302 12.14 -3.91 29.78
CA LYS A 302 11.94 -4.10 31.20
C LYS A 302 11.11 -5.34 31.47
N PHE A 303 11.74 -6.36 32.04
CA PHE A 303 11.04 -7.55 32.52
C PHE A 303 10.56 -7.32 33.94
N SER A 304 9.33 -7.76 34.22
CA SER A 304 8.71 -7.62 35.54
C SER A 304 7.81 -8.79 35.87
N ARG A 305 7.57 -8.96 37.17
CA ARG A 305 6.59 -9.90 37.72
C ARG A 305 5.25 -9.18 37.91
N PRO A 306 4.13 -9.92 38.05
CA PRO A 306 2.85 -9.34 38.48
C PRO A 306 2.98 -8.64 39.84
#